data_AF-A0A7L4KKQ5-F1
#
_entry.id   AF-A0A7L4KKQ5-F1
#
_cell.length_a   1.000
_cell.length_b   1.000
_cell.length_c   1.000
_cell.angle_alpha   90.00
_cell.angle_beta   90.00
_cell.angle_gamma   90.00
#
_symmetry.space_group_name_H-M   'P 1'
#
loop_
_entity.id
_entity.type
_entity.pdbx_description
1 polymer ?
#
loop_
_entity_poly.entity_id
_entity_poly.type
_entity_poly.pdbx_seq_one_letter_code
_entity_poly.pdbx_strand_id
1 'polypeptide(L)'
;TGLPRRLRSTSLLWKGNTQDALALLKDDVLVADPGTRCHYSNLAFSLMAHVLADHAADGQYQRWISENILDRLGMEDTGFDITAPIRSQMAVGFYGSQQPAPLYDLGWYRPSGQMYSTAADLAKLAMVFLGTYHRRLLEPDTVKTMLTPLFKCSVEYFANKTGTPWEINEQLGYDVIRKDGDLDGYSATFSLIPKLRLSFIVLMAGPRPQGGDIVTQTYEYLIPAMETAFREADKSLVPPPNPIPYVGYYTYSNLTFYEIKVGIGGVLVMQQFGPHVEELIPEKYRTIKLHHLEDRVFQVVFDKEFPCVLHLGSASISLETQNGQLFNFYPFDRKGLSPGFDAPGLNTYNVVRVLRKPVFYS
;
A
#
# COMPACT_ATOMS: atom_id res chain seq x y z
N THR A 1 -6.85 -19.09 13.22
CA THR A 1 -7.49 -20.41 13.12
C THR A 1 -7.28 -21.27 14.35
N GLY A 2 -6.19 -21.12 15.11
CA GLY A 2 -5.88 -22.01 16.24
C GLY A 2 -5.25 -23.35 15.81
N LEU A 3 -5.05 -23.56 14.51
CA LEU A 3 -4.45 -24.78 13.98
C LEU A 3 -2.94 -24.84 14.27
N PRO A 4 -2.38 -26.03 14.54
CA PRO A 4 -0.95 -26.21 14.73
C PRO A 4 -0.18 -25.89 13.44
N ARG A 5 1.15 -25.76 13.55
CA ARG A 5 1.98 -25.35 12.39
C ARG A 5 1.90 -26.37 11.26
N ARG A 6 1.83 -27.66 11.63
CA ARG A 6 1.80 -28.87 10.80
C ARG A 6 0.91 -29.92 11.49
N LEU A 7 0.47 -30.93 10.74
CA LEU A 7 -0.24 -32.11 11.28
C LEU A 7 0.69 -32.85 12.24
N ARG A 8 0.17 -33.28 13.40
CA ARG A 8 0.94 -34.07 14.36
C ARG A 8 1.43 -35.37 13.72
N SER A 9 2.63 -35.79 14.11
CA SER A 9 3.26 -37.04 13.64
C SER A 9 3.49 -37.13 12.11
N THR A 10 3.48 -35.99 11.41
CA THR A 10 3.80 -35.91 9.99
C THR A 10 5.01 -34.99 9.75
N SER A 11 5.52 -34.99 8.51
CA SER A 11 6.53 -34.04 8.04
C SER A 11 5.94 -33.11 6.97
N LEU A 12 6.70 -32.09 6.57
CA LEU A 12 6.33 -31.26 5.41
C LEU A 12 6.34 -32.04 4.09
N LEU A 13 6.86 -33.27 4.08
CA LEU A 13 6.91 -34.15 2.91
C LEU A 13 5.81 -35.22 2.96
N TRP A 14 4.80 -35.03 3.80
CA TRP A 14 3.70 -35.99 3.96
C TRP A 14 2.85 -36.08 2.70
N LYS A 15 2.62 -37.31 2.24
CA LYS A 15 1.96 -37.63 0.95
C LYS A 15 0.54 -38.18 1.10
N GLY A 16 -0.10 -37.92 2.24
CA GLY A 16 -1.50 -38.29 2.44
C GLY A 16 -2.45 -37.36 1.68
N ASN A 17 -3.74 -37.52 1.91
CA ASN A 17 -4.79 -36.72 1.28
C ASN A 17 -5.57 -35.88 2.30
N THR A 18 -6.49 -35.05 1.80
CA THR A 18 -7.29 -34.15 2.64
C THR A 18 -8.18 -34.91 3.63
N GLN A 19 -8.69 -36.10 3.29
CA GLN A 19 -9.49 -36.91 4.24
C GLN A 19 -8.63 -37.44 5.38
N ASP A 20 -7.40 -37.90 5.09
CA ASP A 20 -6.45 -38.30 6.12
C ASP A 20 -6.08 -37.12 7.03
N ALA A 21 -5.90 -35.92 6.45
CA ALA A 21 -5.59 -34.71 7.20
C ALA A 21 -6.74 -34.32 8.14
N LEU A 22 -7.98 -34.38 7.65
CA LEU A 22 -9.17 -34.12 8.46
C LEU A 22 -9.36 -35.17 9.56
N ALA A 23 -9.07 -36.45 9.29
CA ALA A 23 -9.11 -37.51 10.30
C ALA A 23 -8.09 -37.26 11.42
N LEU A 24 -6.86 -36.86 11.08
CA LEU A 24 -5.83 -36.49 12.06
C LEU A 24 -6.21 -35.25 12.87
N LEU A 25 -6.89 -34.27 12.24
CA LEU A 25 -7.30 -33.03 12.91
C LEU A 25 -8.50 -33.20 13.84
N LYS A 26 -9.36 -34.18 13.57
CA LYS A 26 -10.60 -34.40 14.33
C LYS A 26 -10.34 -34.59 15.83
N ASP A 27 -9.26 -35.28 16.16
CA ASP A 27 -8.85 -35.59 17.54
C ASP A 27 -7.67 -34.72 18.01
N ASP A 28 -7.32 -33.67 17.25
CA ASP A 28 -6.24 -32.73 17.57
C ASP A 28 -6.76 -31.57 18.46
N VAL A 29 -5.85 -30.98 19.24
CA VAL A 29 -6.11 -29.83 20.10
C VAL A 29 -5.60 -28.57 19.43
N LEU A 30 -6.44 -27.54 19.40
CA LEU A 30 -6.05 -26.21 18.93
C LEU A 30 -4.93 -25.64 19.82
N VAL A 31 -3.97 -24.97 19.22
CA VAL A 31 -2.87 -24.32 19.97
C VAL A 31 -3.30 -23.05 20.69
N ALA A 32 -4.44 -22.48 20.29
CA ALA A 32 -5.11 -21.35 20.91
C ALA A 32 -6.55 -21.25 20.37
N ASP A 33 -7.42 -20.58 21.12
CA ASP A 33 -8.78 -20.28 20.66
C ASP A 33 -8.75 -19.46 19.35
N PRO A 34 -9.60 -19.78 18.36
CA PRO A 34 -9.63 -19.05 17.09
C PRO A 34 -9.82 -17.55 17.29
N GLY A 35 -8.94 -16.74 16.68
CA GLY A 35 -9.03 -15.28 16.73
C GLY A 35 -8.44 -14.65 17.99
N THR A 36 -7.79 -15.42 18.88
CA THR A 36 -7.22 -14.87 20.12
C THR A 36 -5.71 -14.63 20.06
N ARG A 37 -4.97 -15.37 19.23
CA ARG A 37 -3.49 -15.29 19.13
C ARG A 37 -2.99 -15.44 17.69
N CYS A 38 -1.91 -14.74 17.37
CA CYS A 38 -1.16 -14.96 16.13
C CYS A 38 -0.37 -16.26 16.24
N HIS A 39 -0.60 -17.17 15.30
CA HIS A 39 0.13 -18.42 15.21
C HIS A 39 0.23 -18.85 13.75
N TYR A 40 1.46 -19.04 13.27
CA TYR A 40 1.73 -19.38 11.87
C TYR A 40 1.44 -20.86 11.59
N SER A 41 0.73 -21.14 10.49
CA SER A 41 0.30 -22.50 10.16
C SER A 41 0.35 -22.81 8.68
N ASN A 42 1.34 -23.62 8.27
CA ASN A 42 1.39 -24.21 6.92
C ASN A 42 0.21 -25.15 6.68
N LEU A 43 -0.24 -25.82 7.75
CA LEU A 43 -1.44 -26.65 7.76
C LEU A 43 -2.68 -25.85 7.38
N ALA A 44 -2.90 -24.69 7.99
CA ALA A 44 -4.08 -23.86 7.70
C ALA A 44 -4.12 -23.44 6.23
N PHE A 45 -2.99 -23.03 5.65
CA PHE A 45 -2.91 -22.65 4.23
C PHE A 45 -3.12 -23.83 3.29
N SER A 46 -2.52 -24.99 3.58
CA SER A 46 -2.70 -26.19 2.74
C SER A 46 -4.13 -26.71 2.82
N LEU A 47 -4.70 -26.76 4.03
CA LEU A 47 -6.10 -27.18 4.21
C LEU A 47 -7.06 -26.25 3.48
N MET A 48 -6.88 -24.93 3.62
CA MET A 48 -7.70 -23.94 2.93
C MET A 48 -7.61 -24.11 1.40
N ALA A 49 -6.40 -24.28 0.86
CA ALA A 49 -6.19 -24.48 -0.57
C ALA A 49 -6.90 -25.73 -1.09
N HIS A 50 -6.77 -26.87 -0.40
CA HIS A 50 -7.42 -28.12 -0.81
C HIS A 50 -8.94 -28.05 -0.70
N VAL A 51 -9.49 -27.50 0.40
CA VAL A 51 -10.94 -27.32 0.57
C VAL A 51 -11.50 -26.40 -0.52
N LEU A 52 -10.81 -25.30 -0.84
CA LEU A 52 -11.23 -24.41 -1.93
C LEU A 52 -11.18 -25.12 -3.29
N ALA A 53 -10.14 -25.91 -3.55
CA ALA A 53 -10.01 -26.66 -4.79
C ALA A 53 -11.07 -27.76 -4.93
N ASP A 54 -11.42 -28.46 -3.84
CA ASP A 54 -12.49 -29.46 -3.84
C ASP A 54 -13.85 -28.83 -4.19
N HIS A 55 -14.08 -27.58 -3.79
CA HIS A 55 -15.34 -26.88 -4.06
C HIS A 55 -15.38 -26.12 -5.40
N ALA A 56 -14.25 -25.61 -5.89
CA ALA A 56 -14.21 -24.68 -7.01
C ALA A 56 -13.34 -25.12 -8.19
N ALA A 57 -12.65 -26.26 -8.09
CA ALA A 57 -11.65 -26.69 -9.05
C ALA A 57 -11.56 -28.22 -9.23
N ASP A 58 -12.60 -28.97 -8.90
CA ASP A 58 -12.61 -30.45 -8.98
C ASP A 58 -11.39 -31.10 -8.27
N GLY A 59 -10.95 -30.50 -7.16
CA GLY A 59 -9.78 -30.93 -6.39
C GLY A 59 -8.42 -30.59 -7.02
N GLN A 60 -8.38 -29.86 -8.14
CA GLN A 60 -7.16 -29.56 -8.90
C GLN A 60 -6.59 -28.17 -8.56
N TYR A 61 -6.08 -28.00 -7.34
CA TYR A 61 -5.58 -26.71 -6.85
C TYR A 61 -4.50 -26.09 -7.76
N GLN A 62 -3.45 -26.85 -8.11
CA GLN A 62 -2.33 -26.33 -8.91
C GLN A 62 -2.80 -25.88 -10.30
N ARG A 63 -3.70 -26.65 -10.92
CA ARG A 63 -4.32 -26.31 -12.20
C ARG A 63 -5.10 -25.01 -12.10
N TRP A 64 -5.92 -24.87 -11.06
CA TRP A 64 -6.70 -23.67 -10.84
C TRP A 64 -5.82 -22.43 -10.67
N ILE A 65 -4.73 -22.53 -9.91
CA ILE A 65 -3.76 -21.44 -9.74
C ILE A 65 -3.10 -21.07 -11.08
N SER A 66 -2.70 -22.07 -11.87
CA SER A 66 -2.15 -21.83 -13.21
C SER A 66 -3.12 -21.06 -14.08
N GLU A 67 -4.32 -21.59 -14.29
CA GLU A 67 -5.30 -21.05 -15.24
C GLU A 67 -5.90 -19.70 -14.79
N ASN A 68 -6.10 -19.51 -13.48
CA ASN A 68 -6.83 -18.35 -12.96
C ASN A 68 -5.94 -17.23 -12.43
N ILE A 69 -4.67 -17.51 -12.15
CA ILE A 69 -3.72 -16.50 -11.64
C ILE A 69 -2.53 -16.40 -12.58
N LEU A 70 -1.73 -17.46 -12.73
CA LEU A 70 -0.42 -17.37 -13.39
C LEU A 70 -0.57 -17.03 -14.88
N ASP A 71 -1.40 -17.76 -15.61
CA ASP A 71 -1.62 -17.55 -17.05
C ASP A 71 -2.23 -16.17 -17.33
N ARG A 72 -3.16 -15.73 -16.46
CA ARG A 72 -3.80 -14.41 -16.59
C ARG A 72 -2.80 -13.27 -16.37
N LEU A 73 -1.88 -13.46 -15.45
CA LEU A 73 -0.80 -12.51 -15.18
C LEU A 73 0.38 -12.68 -16.14
N GLY A 74 0.43 -13.75 -16.94
CA GLY A 74 1.56 -14.08 -17.81
C GLY A 74 2.82 -14.43 -17.01
N MET A 75 2.66 -15.14 -15.89
CA MET A 75 3.75 -15.61 -15.03
C MET A 75 4.24 -16.99 -15.50
N GLU A 76 4.88 -17.02 -16.66
CA GLU A 76 5.24 -18.25 -17.39
C GLU A 76 6.38 -19.05 -16.72
N ASP A 77 7.18 -18.41 -15.87
CA ASP A 77 8.30 -19.02 -15.15
C ASP A 77 7.95 -19.29 -13.67
N THR A 78 6.66 -19.48 -13.39
CA THR A 78 6.11 -19.71 -12.05
C THR A 78 5.25 -20.96 -12.02
N GLY A 79 5.40 -21.80 -11.00
CA GLY A 79 4.60 -23.02 -10.92
C GLY A 79 4.92 -23.92 -9.73
N PHE A 80 4.38 -25.15 -9.77
CA PHE A 80 4.55 -26.17 -8.72
C PHE A 80 5.39 -27.38 -9.16
N ASP A 81 5.33 -27.72 -10.45
CA ASP A 81 5.97 -28.91 -11.01
C ASP A 81 7.37 -28.59 -11.53
N ILE A 82 8.37 -29.20 -10.91
CA ILE A 82 9.78 -29.04 -11.29
C ILE A 82 10.12 -30.09 -12.35
N THR A 83 9.80 -29.77 -13.61
CA THR A 83 10.15 -30.60 -14.78
C THR A 83 11.64 -30.48 -15.11
N ALA A 84 12.17 -31.37 -15.98
CA ALA A 84 13.58 -31.29 -16.37
C ALA A 84 13.97 -29.94 -17.03
N PRO A 85 13.15 -29.33 -17.92
CA PRO A 85 13.41 -27.98 -18.44
C PRO A 85 13.45 -26.91 -17.35
N ILE A 86 12.50 -26.91 -16.41
CA ILE A 86 12.48 -25.96 -15.30
C ILE A 86 13.72 -26.14 -14.42
N ARG A 87 14.03 -27.39 -14.05
CA ARG A 87 15.19 -27.73 -13.23
C ARG A 87 16.51 -27.24 -13.86
N SER A 88 16.62 -27.24 -15.18
CA SER A 88 17.82 -26.75 -15.88
C SER A 88 18.03 -25.24 -15.80
N GLN A 89 16.98 -24.48 -15.47
CA GLN A 89 16.98 -23.03 -15.35
C GLN A 89 16.96 -22.55 -13.90
N MET A 90 16.61 -23.42 -12.96
CA MET A 90 16.61 -23.10 -11.53
C MET A 90 18.03 -22.85 -11.02
N ALA A 91 18.17 -21.84 -10.16
CA ALA A 91 19.39 -21.66 -9.37
C ALA A 91 19.62 -22.90 -8.48
N VAL A 92 20.87 -23.33 -8.33
CA VAL A 92 21.22 -24.44 -7.43
C VAL A 92 21.21 -23.93 -6.00
N GLY A 93 20.28 -24.40 -5.17
CA GLY A 93 20.19 -24.04 -3.76
C GLY A 93 21.28 -24.68 -2.90
N PHE A 94 21.74 -23.94 -1.89
CA PHE A 94 22.80 -24.39 -0.98
C PHE A 94 22.41 -24.22 0.49
N TYR A 95 22.79 -25.17 1.33
CA TYR A 95 22.79 -24.97 2.78
C TYR A 95 23.87 -23.96 3.19
N GLY A 96 23.79 -23.45 4.43
CA GLY A 96 24.87 -22.62 5.01
C GLY A 96 26.22 -23.33 5.11
N SER A 97 26.23 -24.67 5.06
CA SER A 97 27.42 -25.51 4.95
C SER A 97 28.03 -25.55 3.53
N GLN A 98 27.48 -24.80 2.58
CA GLN A 98 27.86 -24.77 1.16
C GLN A 98 27.65 -26.12 0.45
N GLN A 99 26.89 -27.04 1.05
CA GLN A 99 26.47 -28.27 0.39
C GLN A 99 25.20 -28.01 -0.43
N PRO A 100 25.09 -28.59 -1.65
CA PRO A 100 23.86 -28.49 -2.43
C PRO A 100 22.66 -29.04 -1.67
N ALA A 101 21.55 -28.30 -1.68
CA ALA A 101 20.30 -28.74 -1.11
C ALA A 101 19.50 -29.56 -2.13
N PRO A 102 18.83 -30.65 -1.70
CA PRO A 102 17.97 -31.42 -2.59
C PRO A 102 16.68 -30.65 -2.88
N LEU A 103 16.14 -30.88 -4.08
CA LEU A 103 14.75 -30.52 -4.39
C LEU A 103 13.85 -31.67 -3.93
N TYR A 104 12.74 -31.33 -3.26
CA TYR A 104 11.77 -32.31 -2.79
C TYR A 104 10.33 -31.86 -3.04
N ASP A 105 9.44 -32.83 -3.10
CA ASP A 105 8.00 -32.63 -3.20
C ASP A 105 7.39 -32.56 -1.79
N LEU A 106 6.75 -31.43 -1.47
CA LEU A 106 6.02 -31.18 -0.24
C LEU A 106 4.71 -32.00 -0.15
N GLY A 107 4.33 -32.72 -1.20
CA GLY A 107 3.15 -33.60 -1.19
C GLY A 107 1.88 -32.82 -0.88
N TRP A 108 1.19 -33.18 0.22
CA TRP A 108 -0.04 -32.48 0.62
C TRP A 108 0.20 -31.01 0.99
N TYR A 109 1.43 -30.64 1.40
CA TYR A 109 1.79 -29.28 1.80
C TYR A 109 2.18 -28.36 0.64
N ARG A 110 2.11 -28.82 -0.62
CA ARG A 110 2.43 -28.03 -1.82
C ARG A 110 1.89 -26.60 -1.81
N PRO A 111 0.60 -26.34 -1.47
CA PRO A 111 0.05 -24.99 -1.47
C PRO A 111 0.71 -24.01 -0.47
N SER A 112 1.33 -24.53 0.59
CA SER A 112 1.91 -23.69 1.64
C SER A 112 3.35 -23.25 1.39
N GLY A 113 4.03 -23.78 0.35
CA GLY A 113 5.43 -23.39 0.13
C GLY A 113 6.19 -23.98 -1.04
N GLN A 114 5.61 -24.79 -1.94
CA GLN A 114 6.40 -25.44 -3.00
C GLN A 114 6.63 -24.56 -4.25
N MET A 115 5.90 -23.46 -4.42
CA MET A 115 5.97 -22.72 -5.68
C MET A 115 7.39 -22.22 -5.98
N TYR A 116 7.83 -22.38 -7.22
CA TYR A 116 8.99 -21.67 -7.77
C TYR A 116 8.50 -20.47 -8.59
N SER A 117 9.36 -19.46 -8.73
CA SER A 117 9.06 -18.25 -9.52
C SER A 117 10.35 -17.50 -9.84
N THR A 118 10.23 -16.41 -10.60
CA THR A 118 11.28 -15.42 -10.85
C THR A 118 10.92 -14.08 -10.21
N ALA A 119 11.91 -13.22 -9.97
CA ALA A 119 11.63 -11.86 -9.50
C ALA A 119 10.77 -11.06 -10.50
N ALA A 120 10.93 -11.32 -11.81
CA ALA A 120 10.15 -10.69 -12.87
C ALA A 120 8.67 -11.09 -12.84
N ASP A 121 8.39 -12.37 -12.59
CA ASP A 121 7.01 -12.84 -12.44
C ASP A 121 6.35 -12.34 -11.16
N LEU A 122 7.06 -12.42 -10.02
CA LEU A 122 6.56 -11.87 -8.77
C LEU A 122 6.34 -10.36 -8.86
N ALA A 123 7.11 -9.62 -9.66
CA ALA A 123 6.88 -8.20 -9.88
C ALA A 123 5.52 -7.95 -10.56
N LYS A 124 5.05 -8.85 -11.43
CA LYS A 124 3.70 -8.77 -12.02
C LYS A 124 2.62 -8.88 -10.93
N LEU A 125 2.78 -9.82 -10.00
CA LEU A 125 1.90 -9.95 -8.85
C LEU A 125 1.97 -8.71 -7.93
N ALA A 126 3.16 -8.15 -7.69
CA ALA A 126 3.31 -6.90 -6.94
C ALA A 126 2.57 -5.74 -7.60
N MET A 127 2.66 -5.60 -8.92
CA MET A 127 1.91 -4.57 -9.67
C MET A 127 0.40 -4.73 -9.51
N VAL A 128 -0.13 -5.96 -9.37
CA VAL A 128 -1.56 -6.17 -9.07
C VAL A 128 -1.92 -5.59 -7.70
N PHE A 129 -1.15 -5.92 -6.67
CA PHE A 129 -1.39 -5.40 -5.31
C PHE A 129 -1.17 -3.89 -5.18
N LEU A 130 -0.31 -3.31 -6.01
CA LEU A 130 -0.07 -1.86 -6.06
C LEU A 130 -1.05 -1.11 -6.99
N GLY A 131 -1.95 -1.82 -7.67
CA GLY A 131 -2.95 -1.24 -8.58
C GLY A 131 -2.36 -0.65 -9.86
N THR A 132 -1.18 -1.11 -10.28
CA THR A 132 -0.46 -0.62 -11.47
C THR A 132 -0.43 -1.62 -12.62
N TYR A 133 -0.93 -2.84 -12.41
CA TYR A 133 -0.98 -3.85 -13.47
C TYR A 133 -2.11 -3.55 -14.48
N HIS A 134 -1.80 -3.69 -15.77
CA HIS A 134 -2.74 -3.41 -16.87
C HIS A 134 -3.90 -4.40 -16.94
N ARG A 135 -3.71 -5.64 -16.45
CA ARG A 135 -4.76 -6.66 -16.38
C ARG A 135 -5.37 -6.66 -14.99
N ARG A 136 -6.66 -6.30 -14.89
CA ARG A 136 -7.41 -6.36 -13.64
C ARG A 136 -7.71 -7.82 -13.27
N LEU A 137 -7.01 -8.34 -12.26
CA LEU A 137 -7.28 -9.66 -11.67
C LEU A 137 -8.20 -9.58 -10.45
N LEU A 138 -8.04 -8.53 -9.65
CA LEU A 138 -8.78 -8.29 -8.41
C LEU A 138 -9.46 -6.93 -8.46
N GLU A 139 -10.62 -6.83 -7.82
CA GLU A 139 -11.28 -5.55 -7.59
C GLU A 139 -10.45 -4.69 -6.61
N PRO A 140 -10.44 -3.35 -6.74
CA PRO A 140 -9.71 -2.47 -5.84
C PRO A 140 -10.03 -2.70 -4.36
N ASP A 141 -11.31 -2.94 -4.03
CA ASP A 141 -11.74 -3.24 -2.68
C ASP A 141 -11.20 -4.58 -2.18
N THR A 142 -11.11 -5.60 -3.05
CA THR A 142 -10.49 -6.89 -2.70
C THR A 142 -9.01 -6.72 -2.39
N VAL A 143 -8.27 -5.97 -3.21
CA VAL A 143 -6.86 -5.65 -2.96
C VAL A 143 -6.70 -4.93 -1.62
N LYS A 144 -7.54 -3.92 -1.37
CA LYS A 144 -7.55 -3.19 -0.09
C LYS A 144 -7.81 -4.12 1.10
N THR A 145 -8.78 -5.02 1.01
CA THR A 145 -9.07 -6.01 2.06
C THR A 145 -7.87 -6.93 2.29
N MET A 146 -7.25 -7.45 1.23
CA MET A 146 -6.09 -8.34 1.35
C MET A 146 -4.89 -7.67 2.01
N LEU A 147 -4.67 -6.38 1.74
CA LEU A 147 -3.55 -5.60 2.29
C LEU A 147 -3.84 -4.99 3.67
N THR A 148 -5.06 -5.11 4.19
CA THR A 148 -5.43 -4.54 5.49
C THR A 148 -4.96 -5.46 6.63
N PRO A 149 -4.23 -4.94 7.63
CA PRO A 149 -3.92 -5.70 8.84
C PRO A 149 -5.21 -6.12 9.57
N LEU A 150 -5.31 -7.40 9.94
CA LEU A 150 -6.47 -7.96 10.62
C LEU A 150 -6.25 -8.15 12.12
N PHE A 151 -5.01 -8.39 12.55
CA PHE A 151 -4.70 -8.70 13.94
C PHE A 151 -3.39 -8.05 14.37
N LYS A 152 -3.36 -7.51 15.60
CA LYS A 152 -2.11 -7.12 16.27
C LYS A 152 -1.55 -8.33 17.00
N CYS A 153 -0.28 -8.63 16.79
CA CYS A 153 0.36 -9.80 17.37
C CYS A 153 1.15 -9.41 18.64
N SER A 154 1.42 -10.41 19.49
CA SER A 154 2.32 -10.24 20.63
C SER A 154 3.76 -10.07 20.13
N VAL A 155 4.63 -9.53 20.99
CA VAL A 155 6.07 -9.35 20.71
C VAL A 155 6.82 -10.67 20.49
N GLU A 156 6.24 -11.80 20.87
CA GLU A 156 6.80 -13.14 20.64
C GLU A 156 6.57 -13.62 19.20
N TYR A 157 5.66 -13.00 18.46
CA TYR A 157 5.44 -13.28 17.05
C TYR A 157 6.44 -12.49 16.20
N PHE A 158 6.83 -13.06 15.06
CA PHE A 158 7.84 -12.47 14.17
C PHE A 158 7.39 -11.20 13.41
N ALA A 159 6.14 -10.78 13.61
CA ALA A 159 5.59 -9.54 13.04
C ALA A 159 4.66 -8.85 14.04
N ASN A 160 4.56 -7.52 13.98
CA ASN A 160 3.71 -6.73 14.87
C ASN A 160 2.22 -6.85 14.52
N LYS A 161 1.90 -7.04 13.25
CA LYS A 161 0.53 -7.23 12.75
C LYS A 161 0.51 -8.35 11.70
N THR A 162 -0.65 -8.96 11.48
CA THR A 162 -0.86 -9.94 10.42
C THR A 162 -2.19 -9.73 9.70
N GLY A 163 -2.28 -10.19 8.45
CA GLY A 163 -3.46 -10.11 7.59
C GLY A 163 -3.60 -11.37 6.72
N THR A 164 -4.03 -11.20 5.46
CA THR A 164 -4.26 -12.33 4.54
C THR A 164 -3.30 -12.28 3.34
N PRO A 165 -2.12 -12.93 3.37
CA PRO A 165 -1.46 -13.74 4.41
C PRO A 165 -0.30 -13.01 5.11
N TRP A 166 -0.37 -11.69 5.16
CA TRP A 166 0.80 -10.83 5.35
C TRP A 166 1.35 -10.79 6.78
N GLU A 167 2.64 -10.52 6.82
CA GLU A 167 3.48 -10.21 7.98
C GLU A 167 3.74 -8.70 7.88
N ILE A 168 3.26 -7.93 8.85
CA ILE A 168 3.22 -6.46 8.71
C ILE A 168 3.95 -5.83 9.88
N ASN A 169 4.99 -5.06 9.55
CA ASN A 169 5.77 -4.26 10.48
C ASN A 169 5.78 -2.80 10.02
N GLU A 170 5.96 -1.88 10.95
CA GLU A 170 6.12 -0.47 10.62
C GLU A 170 7.61 -0.14 10.47
N GLN A 171 7.95 0.62 9.45
CA GLN A 171 9.29 1.15 9.23
C GLN A 171 9.19 2.57 8.68
N LEU A 172 9.85 3.51 9.35
CA LEU A 172 9.87 4.93 8.96
C LEU A 172 8.46 5.52 8.72
N GLY A 173 7.46 5.12 9.52
CA GLY A 173 6.07 5.60 9.40
C GLY A 173 5.22 4.91 8.33
N TYR A 174 5.76 3.89 7.65
CA TYR A 174 5.06 3.09 6.65
C TYR A 174 4.82 1.66 7.13
N ASP A 175 3.64 1.11 6.86
CA ASP A 175 3.40 -0.32 6.97
C ASP A 175 4.13 -1.04 5.81
N VAL A 176 5.12 -1.86 6.17
CA VAL A 176 5.79 -2.79 5.26
C VAL A 176 5.02 -4.10 5.30
N ILE A 177 4.34 -4.41 4.21
CA ILE A 177 3.56 -5.63 4.03
C ILE A 177 4.46 -6.67 3.39
N ARG A 178 4.73 -7.77 4.09
CA ARG A 178 5.75 -8.74 3.70
C ARG A 178 5.24 -10.16 3.81
N LYS A 179 5.81 -11.05 3.00
CA LYS A 179 5.79 -12.48 3.24
C LYS A 179 7.17 -13.05 2.97
N ASP A 180 7.70 -13.75 3.97
CA ASP A 180 8.91 -14.56 3.80
C ASP A 180 8.60 -16.03 3.53
N GLY A 181 9.55 -16.68 2.86
CA GLY A 181 9.60 -18.12 2.68
C GLY A 181 11.03 -18.63 2.80
N ASP A 182 11.17 -19.81 3.39
CA ASP A 182 12.43 -20.53 3.54
C ASP A 182 12.17 -22.02 3.30
N LEU A 183 12.95 -22.59 2.38
CA LEU A 183 13.06 -24.03 2.14
C LEU A 183 14.53 -24.40 2.10
N ASP A 184 14.84 -25.69 2.14
CA ASP A 184 16.23 -26.13 2.07
C ASP A 184 16.90 -25.59 0.80
N GLY A 185 17.96 -24.80 0.99
CA GLY A 185 18.72 -24.21 -0.09
C GLY A 185 18.13 -22.94 -0.71
N TYR A 186 16.98 -22.44 -0.24
CA TYR A 186 16.34 -21.25 -0.81
C TYR A 186 15.70 -20.37 0.26
N SER A 187 15.80 -19.06 0.05
CA SER A 187 15.03 -18.08 0.82
C SER A 187 14.46 -17.02 -0.12
N ALA A 188 13.26 -16.55 0.20
CA ALA A 188 12.51 -15.64 -0.65
C ALA A 188 11.78 -14.59 0.19
N THR A 189 11.77 -13.35 -0.29
CA THR A 189 10.92 -12.30 0.28
C THR A 189 10.14 -11.61 -0.82
N PHE A 190 8.86 -11.41 -0.54
CA PHE A 190 7.98 -10.52 -1.28
C PHE A 190 7.52 -9.42 -0.32
N SER A 191 7.76 -8.16 -0.67
CA SER A 191 7.35 -7.04 0.18
C SER A 191 6.80 -5.87 -0.61
N LEU A 192 5.92 -5.10 0.04
CA LEU A 192 5.17 -3.98 -0.51
C LEU A 192 5.13 -2.83 0.50
N ILE A 193 5.20 -1.60 0.00
CA ILE A 193 4.77 -0.39 0.70
C ILE A 193 3.70 0.28 -0.17
N PRO A 194 2.40 -0.05 0.02
CA PRO A 194 1.34 0.43 -0.86
C PRO A 194 1.25 1.95 -0.96
N LYS A 195 1.48 2.66 0.16
CA LYS A 195 1.46 4.13 0.20
C LYS A 195 2.50 4.77 -0.74
N LEU A 196 3.64 4.12 -0.95
CA LEU A 196 4.70 4.58 -1.84
C LEU A 196 4.62 3.95 -3.23
N ARG A 197 3.66 3.05 -3.47
CA ARG A 197 3.62 2.17 -4.65
C ARG A 197 4.97 1.48 -4.90
N LEU A 198 5.61 1.05 -3.82
CA LEU A 198 6.93 0.43 -3.85
C LEU A 198 6.81 -1.07 -3.54
N SER A 199 7.62 -1.88 -4.22
CA SER A 199 7.81 -3.30 -3.90
C SER A 199 9.28 -3.66 -3.94
N PHE A 200 9.68 -4.58 -3.08
CA PHE A 200 10.99 -5.21 -3.10
C PHE A 200 10.82 -6.73 -3.01
N ILE A 201 11.40 -7.42 -3.99
CA ILE A 201 11.35 -8.88 -4.14
C ILE A 201 12.79 -9.38 -4.22
N VAL A 202 13.14 -10.35 -3.38
CA VAL A 202 14.46 -10.99 -3.38
C VAL A 202 14.31 -12.50 -3.30
N LEU A 203 14.99 -13.19 -4.21
CA LEU A 203 15.06 -14.65 -4.28
C LEU A 203 16.52 -15.07 -4.15
N MET A 204 16.83 -15.95 -3.21
CA MET A 204 18.19 -16.38 -2.90
C MET A 204 18.31 -17.90 -2.96
N ALA A 205 19.37 -18.38 -3.60
CA ALA A 205 19.76 -19.79 -3.62
C ALA A 205 20.66 -20.10 -2.41
N GLY A 206 20.13 -19.86 -1.21
CA GLY A 206 20.81 -20.12 0.04
C GLY A 206 20.08 -19.55 1.25
N PRO A 207 20.65 -19.71 2.45
CA PRO A 207 20.12 -19.06 3.64
C PRO A 207 20.26 -17.53 3.54
N ARG A 208 19.41 -16.83 4.29
CA ARG A 208 19.50 -15.38 4.44
C ARG A 208 20.84 -14.99 5.09
N PRO A 209 21.44 -13.84 4.71
CA PRO A 209 22.66 -13.37 5.32
C PRO A 209 22.48 -13.03 6.81
N GLN A 210 23.51 -13.20 7.63
CA GLN A 210 23.48 -12.90 9.06
C GLN A 210 23.66 -11.40 9.39
N GLY A 211 23.95 -10.56 8.39
CA GLY A 211 24.29 -9.13 8.55
C GLY A 211 23.11 -8.18 8.76
N GLY A 212 21.95 -8.69 9.19
CA GLY A 212 20.72 -7.94 9.33
C GLY A 212 19.66 -8.28 8.28
N ASP A 213 18.47 -7.74 8.45
CA ASP A 213 17.36 -7.97 7.53
C ASP A 213 17.52 -7.11 6.26
N ILE A 214 17.77 -7.76 5.12
CA ILE A 214 18.03 -7.10 3.84
C ILE A 214 16.87 -6.20 3.39
N VAL A 215 15.63 -6.55 3.75
CA VAL A 215 14.44 -5.77 3.36
C VAL A 215 14.38 -4.48 4.17
N THR A 216 14.59 -4.57 5.50
CA THR A 216 14.72 -3.39 6.36
C THR A 216 15.83 -2.48 5.86
N GLN A 217 17.04 -3.01 5.65
CA GLN A 217 18.18 -2.23 5.15
C GLN A 217 17.88 -1.56 3.81
N THR A 218 17.24 -2.28 2.89
CA THR A 218 16.86 -1.72 1.57
C THR A 218 15.86 -0.56 1.73
N TYR A 219 14.84 -0.72 2.58
CA TYR A 219 13.85 0.34 2.80
C TYR A 219 14.37 1.52 3.61
N GLU A 220 15.41 1.35 4.45
CA GLU A 220 16.11 2.47 5.09
C GLU A 220 16.73 3.43 4.05
N TYR A 221 17.12 2.92 2.88
CA TYR A 221 17.62 3.76 1.78
C TYR A 221 16.49 4.22 0.84
N LEU A 222 15.57 3.34 0.46
CA LEU A 222 14.55 3.66 -0.54
C LEU A 222 13.47 4.61 -0.03
N ILE A 223 13.00 4.46 1.21
CA ILE A 223 11.92 5.31 1.72
C ILE A 223 12.35 6.79 1.73
N PRO A 224 13.48 7.19 2.35
CA PRO A 224 13.90 8.59 2.34
C PRO A 224 14.18 9.12 0.94
N ALA A 225 14.77 8.30 0.06
CA ALA A 225 15.03 8.71 -1.33
C ALA A 225 13.74 8.99 -2.09
N MET A 226 12.70 8.16 -1.92
CA MET A 226 11.39 8.37 -2.54
C MET A 226 10.67 9.59 -1.95
N GLU A 227 10.72 9.78 -0.62
CA GLU A 227 10.13 10.97 0.01
C GLU A 227 10.77 12.26 -0.51
N THR A 228 12.10 12.30 -0.61
CA THR A 228 12.82 13.43 -1.21
C THR A 228 12.42 13.62 -2.67
N ALA A 229 12.39 12.55 -3.49
CA ALA A 229 11.99 12.64 -4.88
C ALA A 229 10.54 13.15 -5.05
N PHE A 230 9.60 12.70 -4.22
CA PHE A 230 8.22 13.19 -4.25
C PHE A 230 8.08 14.63 -3.77
N ARG A 231 8.91 15.05 -2.82
CA ARG A 231 8.97 16.44 -2.36
C ARG A 231 9.55 17.36 -3.45
N GLU A 232 10.57 16.89 -4.16
CA GLU A 232 11.28 17.65 -5.19
C GLU A 232 10.63 17.61 -6.57
N ALA A 233 9.73 16.64 -6.83
CA ALA A 233 9.04 16.51 -8.11
C ALA A 233 8.24 17.77 -8.46
N ASP A 234 8.33 18.20 -9.73
CA ASP A 234 7.43 19.23 -10.26
C ASP A 234 5.99 18.72 -10.24
N LYS A 235 5.14 19.38 -9.47
CA LYS A 235 3.72 19.07 -9.42
C LYS A 235 3.08 19.58 -10.71
N SER A 236 2.75 18.68 -11.63
CA SER A 236 1.92 19.02 -12.79
C SER A 236 0.51 19.37 -12.32
N LEU A 237 0.12 20.63 -12.46
CA LEU A 237 -1.17 21.10 -12.00
C LEU A 237 -2.19 21.11 -13.13
N VAL A 238 -3.34 20.47 -12.90
CA VAL A 238 -4.45 20.44 -13.84
C VAL A 238 -5.36 21.64 -13.56
N PRO A 239 -5.66 22.48 -14.57
CA PRO A 239 -6.64 23.55 -14.43
C PRO A 239 -8.08 23.00 -14.53
N PRO A 240 -9.09 23.68 -13.95
CA PRO A 240 -10.48 23.30 -14.18
C PRO A 240 -10.89 23.58 -15.64
N PRO A 241 -11.88 22.85 -16.20
CA PRO A 241 -12.37 23.09 -17.56
C PRO A 241 -12.82 24.53 -17.81
N ASN A 242 -13.38 25.17 -16.77
CA ASN A 242 -13.67 26.60 -16.77
C ASN A 242 -13.27 27.19 -15.40
N PRO A 243 -12.28 28.10 -15.34
CA PRO A 243 -11.83 28.69 -14.07
C PRO A 243 -12.76 29.81 -13.57
N ILE A 244 -13.56 30.43 -14.44
CA ILE A 244 -14.36 31.63 -14.13
C ILE A 244 -15.29 31.44 -12.91
N PRO A 245 -16.01 30.31 -12.74
CA PRO A 245 -16.92 30.10 -11.62
C PRO A 245 -16.26 30.17 -10.24
N TYR A 246 -14.94 30.00 -10.16
CA TYR A 246 -14.18 29.90 -8.91
C TYR A 246 -13.38 31.18 -8.60
N VAL A 247 -13.21 32.07 -9.58
CA VAL A 247 -12.47 33.33 -9.42
C VAL A 247 -13.30 34.34 -8.62
N GLY A 248 -12.67 34.97 -7.64
CA GLY A 248 -13.33 35.99 -6.81
C GLY A 248 -12.72 36.13 -5.43
N TYR A 249 -13.47 36.80 -4.56
CA TYR A 249 -13.12 37.00 -3.16
C TYR A 249 -13.96 36.10 -2.27
N TYR A 250 -13.33 35.55 -1.25
CA TYR A 250 -13.96 34.65 -0.30
C TYR A 250 -13.56 35.02 1.12
N THR A 251 -14.36 34.60 2.10
CA THR A 251 -14.04 34.79 3.51
C THR A 251 -14.49 33.62 4.37
N TYR A 252 -13.65 33.29 5.35
CA TYR A 252 -14.01 32.41 6.45
C TYR A 252 -14.25 33.27 7.70
N SER A 253 -15.49 33.26 8.18
CA SER A 253 -15.92 33.96 9.41
C SER A 253 -15.57 35.46 9.46
N ASN A 254 -15.39 36.13 8.32
CA ASN A 254 -14.89 37.53 8.25
C ASN A 254 -13.53 37.75 8.94
N LEU A 255 -12.77 36.69 9.20
CA LEU A 255 -11.46 36.73 9.84
C LEU A 255 -10.34 36.53 8.82
N THR A 256 -10.51 35.53 7.96
CA THR A 256 -9.56 35.19 6.91
C THR A 256 -10.20 35.43 5.56
N PHE A 257 -9.46 36.09 4.66
CA PHE A 257 -9.94 36.41 3.32
C PHE A 257 -9.06 35.76 2.26
N TYR A 258 -9.68 35.37 1.16
CA TYR A 258 -9.03 34.67 0.07
C TYR A 258 -9.36 35.37 -1.24
N GLU A 259 -8.33 35.60 -2.06
CA GLU A 259 -8.49 36.06 -3.43
C GLU A 259 -8.10 34.91 -4.35
N ILE A 260 -9.03 34.45 -5.19
CA ILE A 260 -8.78 33.41 -6.19
C ILE A 260 -8.71 34.05 -7.56
N LYS A 261 -7.59 33.83 -8.26
CA LYS A 261 -7.30 34.31 -9.62
C LYS A 261 -6.91 33.15 -10.53
N VAL A 262 -6.96 33.40 -11.84
CA VAL A 262 -6.40 32.49 -12.84
C VAL A 262 -4.90 32.74 -12.94
N GLY A 263 -4.10 31.71 -12.70
CA GLY A 263 -2.65 31.70 -12.87
C GLY A 263 -2.23 31.16 -14.25
N ILE A 264 -0.94 30.83 -14.35
CA ILE A 264 -0.34 30.27 -15.56
C ILE A 264 -1.03 28.94 -15.93
N GLY A 265 -1.31 28.75 -17.22
CA GLY A 265 -1.94 27.52 -17.72
C GLY A 265 -3.39 27.32 -17.27
N GLY A 266 -4.07 28.36 -16.78
CA GLY A 266 -5.46 28.28 -16.32
C GLY A 266 -5.63 27.74 -14.89
N VAL A 267 -4.54 27.38 -14.22
CA VAL A 267 -4.55 26.85 -12.85
C VAL A 267 -4.97 27.97 -11.89
N LEU A 268 -5.88 27.67 -10.97
CA LEU A 268 -6.33 28.67 -10.01
C LEU A 268 -5.24 28.92 -8.95
N VAL A 269 -5.05 30.18 -8.61
CA VAL A 269 -4.14 30.63 -7.55
C VAL A 269 -4.98 31.34 -6.49
N MET A 270 -4.91 30.83 -5.27
CA MET A 270 -5.56 31.39 -4.11
C MET A 270 -4.53 32.09 -3.23
N GLN A 271 -4.76 33.35 -2.91
CA GLN A 271 -3.93 34.13 -2.00
C GLN A 271 -4.71 34.52 -0.76
N GLN A 272 -4.17 34.19 0.41
CA GLN A 272 -4.71 34.63 1.70
C GLN A 272 -4.33 36.10 1.97
N PHE A 273 -5.27 36.89 2.47
CA PHE A 273 -5.04 38.29 2.82
C PHE A 273 -5.91 38.73 4.01
N GLY A 274 -5.63 39.94 4.50
CA GLY A 274 -6.30 40.55 5.66
C GLY A 274 -5.31 40.87 6.79
N PRO A 275 -5.66 41.80 7.70
CA PRO A 275 -4.71 42.45 8.60
C PRO A 275 -3.92 41.44 9.43
N HIS A 276 -4.62 40.46 10.01
CA HIS A 276 -4.01 39.45 10.87
C HIS A 276 -3.09 38.47 10.13
N VAL A 277 -3.51 38.01 8.94
CA VAL A 277 -2.74 37.02 8.19
C VAL A 277 -1.54 37.66 7.49
N GLU A 278 -1.64 38.94 7.12
CA GLU A 278 -0.55 39.70 6.51
C GLU A 278 0.56 40.06 7.49
N GLU A 279 0.22 40.29 8.77
CA GLU A 279 1.19 40.49 9.83
C GLU A 279 1.96 39.21 10.16
N LEU A 280 1.26 38.06 10.12
CA LEU A 280 1.82 36.77 10.53
C LEU A 280 2.56 36.06 9.38
N ILE A 281 1.97 35.97 8.19
CA ILE A 281 2.44 35.06 7.14
C ILE A 281 3.04 35.86 5.97
N PRO A 282 4.34 35.67 5.67
CA PRO A 282 4.96 36.26 4.47
C PRO A 282 4.19 35.92 3.20
N GLU A 283 4.13 36.87 2.25
CA GLU A 283 3.35 36.73 1.02
C GLU A 283 3.64 35.44 0.23
N LYS A 284 4.92 35.03 0.17
CA LYS A 284 5.35 33.80 -0.49
C LYS A 284 4.72 32.53 0.08
N TYR A 285 4.26 32.56 1.33
CA TYR A 285 3.60 31.42 2.00
C TYR A 285 2.08 31.58 2.10
N ARG A 286 1.53 32.73 1.66
CA ARG A 286 0.08 32.98 1.58
C ARG A 286 -0.53 32.59 0.24
N THR A 287 0.32 32.26 -0.75
CA THR A 287 -0.10 31.96 -2.12
C THR A 287 -0.08 30.45 -2.35
N ILE A 288 -1.21 29.91 -2.79
CA ILE A 288 -1.46 28.48 -2.93
C ILE A 288 -2.04 28.23 -4.32
N LYS A 289 -1.59 27.16 -4.98
CA LYS A 289 -2.16 26.72 -6.26
C LYS A 289 -3.25 25.67 -6.01
N LEU A 290 -4.32 25.67 -6.79
CA LEU A 290 -5.40 24.70 -6.68
C LEU A 290 -5.35 23.74 -7.90
N HIS A 291 -5.00 22.49 -7.64
CA HIS A 291 -5.01 21.41 -8.62
C HIS A 291 -6.43 20.87 -8.79
N HIS A 292 -7.01 20.99 -9.98
CA HIS A 292 -8.33 20.41 -10.26
C HIS A 292 -8.25 18.88 -10.29
N LEU A 293 -9.12 18.22 -9.52
CA LEU A 293 -9.22 16.76 -9.51
C LEU A 293 -10.38 16.30 -10.37
N GLU A 294 -11.60 16.63 -9.95
CA GLU A 294 -12.84 16.26 -10.62
C GLU A 294 -13.95 17.23 -10.18
N ASP A 295 -14.89 17.52 -11.07
CA ASP A 295 -16.02 18.43 -10.81
C ASP A 295 -15.60 19.76 -10.17
N ARG A 296 -15.98 19.96 -8.91
CA ARG A 296 -15.76 21.15 -8.08
C ARG A 296 -14.75 20.89 -6.96
N VAL A 297 -14.02 19.77 -7.04
CA VAL A 297 -13.04 19.34 -6.04
C VAL A 297 -11.65 19.71 -6.52
N PHE A 298 -10.92 20.40 -5.66
CA PHE A 298 -9.55 20.83 -5.90
C PHE A 298 -8.67 20.36 -4.77
N GLN A 299 -7.42 20.07 -5.09
CA GLN A 299 -6.37 19.79 -4.12
C GLN A 299 -5.49 21.03 -3.93
N VAL A 300 -5.24 21.36 -2.66
CA VAL A 300 -4.33 22.43 -2.24
C VAL A 300 -2.90 22.04 -2.55
N VAL A 301 -2.18 22.91 -3.27
CA VAL A 301 -0.78 22.70 -3.61
C VAL A 301 0.05 23.93 -3.27
N PHE A 302 0.98 23.76 -2.34
CA PHE A 302 2.01 24.77 -2.04
C PHE A 302 3.24 24.60 -2.96
N ASP A 303 3.93 25.72 -3.21
CA ASP A 303 5.17 25.77 -4.00
C ASP A 303 6.35 25.11 -3.28
N LYS A 304 7.45 24.77 -3.93
CA LYS A 304 8.48 23.91 -3.33
C LYS A 304 9.28 24.53 -2.17
N GLU A 305 9.23 25.85 -2.02
CA GLU A 305 10.11 26.61 -1.12
C GLU A 305 9.54 26.87 0.29
N PHE A 306 8.53 26.12 0.76
CA PHE A 306 8.01 26.33 2.12
C PHE A 306 8.73 25.48 3.18
N PRO A 307 8.94 26.03 4.39
CA PRO A 307 9.33 25.22 5.53
C PRO A 307 8.16 24.30 5.94
N CYS A 308 8.43 23.02 6.22
CA CYS A 308 7.39 22.07 6.65
C CYS A 308 6.55 22.58 7.82
N VAL A 309 7.18 23.38 8.70
CA VAL A 309 6.56 24.08 9.82
C VAL A 309 6.94 25.57 9.76
N LEU A 310 5.94 26.45 9.71
CA LEU A 310 6.12 27.88 9.83
C LEU A 310 5.92 28.30 11.29
N HIS A 311 6.96 28.82 11.92
CA HIS A 311 6.90 29.34 13.29
C HIS A 311 6.49 30.82 13.28
N LEU A 312 5.41 31.13 14.02
CA LEU A 312 4.78 32.44 14.10
C LEU A 312 4.66 32.84 15.58
N GLY A 313 5.71 33.44 16.13
CA GLY A 313 5.80 33.69 17.58
C GLY A 313 5.78 32.38 18.37
N SER A 314 4.78 32.19 19.24
CA SER A 314 4.57 30.95 20.00
C SER A 314 3.74 29.88 19.26
N ALA A 315 3.15 30.22 18.11
CA ALA A 315 2.38 29.31 17.29
C ALA A 315 3.23 28.65 16.21
N SER A 316 2.82 27.47 15.76
CA SER A 316 3.41 26.81 14.59
C SER A 316 2.32 26.30 13.66
N ILE A 317 2.50 26.52 12.37
CA ILE A 317 1.58 26.07 11.31
C ILE A 317 2.32 25.06 10.45
N SER A 318 1.83 23.83 10.37
CA SER A 318 2.36 22.85 9.42
C SER A 318 1.75 23.06 8.04
N LEU A 319 2.52 23.69 7.15
CA LEU A 319 2.14 23.87 5.75
C LEU A 319 2.09 22.53 5.01
N GLU A 320 2.89 21.55 5.46
CA GLU A 320 2.83 20.17 4.97
C GLU A 320 1.47 19.53 5.23
N THR A 321 0.85 19.78 6.39
CA THR A 321 -0.48 19.21 6.70
C THR A 321 -1.59 19.87 5.88
N GLN A 322 -1.37 21.11 5.40
CA GLN A 322 -2.30 21.81 4.51
C GLN A 322 -2.13 21.40 3.05
N ASN A 323 -0.91 21.07 2.62
CA ASN A 323 -0.65 20.58 1.28
C ASN A 323 -1.37 19.23 1.05
N GLY A 324 -2.05 19.09 -0.08
CA GLY A 324 -2.83 17.91 -0.42
C GLY A 324 -4.26 17.89 0.10
N GLN A 325 -4.65 18.87 0.93
CA GLN A 325 -6.03 18.98 1.42
C GLN A 325 -7.03 19.28 0.31
N LEU A 326 -8.25 18.79 0.48
CA LEU A 326 -9.31 18.94 -0.52
C LEU A 326 -10.18 20.15 -0.22
N PHE A 327 -10.42 20.94 -1.27
CA PHE A 327 -11.36 22.05 -1.31
C PHE A 327 -12.55 21.61 -2.18
N ASN A 328 -13.75 21.67 -1.62
CA ASN A 328 -14.98 21.33 -2.32
C ASN A 328 -15.82 22.59 -2.51
N PHE A 329 -15.86 23.11 -3.73
CA PHE A 329 -16.66 24.27 -4.07
C PHE A 329 -18.15 23.93 -4.16
N TYR A 330 -18.98 24.81 -3.62
CA TYR A 330 -20.42 24.65 -3.65
C TYR A 330 -20.96 24.68 -5.09
N PRO A 331 -22.11 24.02 -5.34
CA PRO A 331 -22.79 24.09 -6.63
C PRO A 331 -22.98 25.53 -7.10
N PHE A 332 -22.86 25.73 -8.41
CA PHE A 332 -22.94 27.07 -8.98
C PHE A 332 -24.32 27.68 -8.76
N ASP A 333 -24.32 28.97 -8.46
CA ASP A 333 -25.53 29.76 -8.33
C ASP A 333 -26.17 30.08 -9.70
N ARG A 334 -27.25 30.86 -9.71
CA ARG A 334 -27.95 31.28 -10.94
C ARG A 334 -27.07 32.12 -11.89
N LYS A 335 -25.95 32.65 -11.42
CA LYS A 335 -24.98 33.42 -12.20
C LYS A 335 -23.82 32.54 -12.71
N GLY A 336 -23.86 31.24 -12.44
CA GLY A 336 -22.81 30.30 -12.81
C GLY A 336 -21.55 30.43 -11.95
N LEU A 337 -21.65 31.06 -10.77
CA LEU A 337 -20.53 31.25 -9.86
C LEU A 337 -20.65 30.33 -8.65
N SER A 338 -19.53 29.82 -8.16
CA SER A 338 -19.53 29.08 -6.90
C SER A 338 -19.67 30.06 -5.73
N PRO A 339 -20.72 29.93 -4.88
CA PRO A 339 -20.97 30.85 -3.78
C PRO A 339 -20.02 30.66 -2.59
N GLY A 340 -19.16 29.63 -2.61
CA GLY A 340 -18.32 29.28 -1.47
C GLY A 340 -17.66 27.92 -1.62
N PHE A 341 -16.94 27.49 -0.59
CA PHE A 341 -16.33 26.15 -0.52
C PHE A 341 -16.15 25.67 0.92
N ASP A 342 -15.94 24.36 1.05
CA ASP A 342 -15.47 23.71 2.28
C ASP A 342 -14.06 23.16 2.10
N ALA A 343 -13.30 23.14 3.18
CA ALA A 343 -12.00 22.46 3.30
C ALA A 343 -12.01 21.53 4.53
N PRO A 344 -12.62 20.34 4.42
CA PRO A 344 -12.89 19.48 5.58
C PRO A 344 -11.64 19.07 6.36
N GLY A 345 -10.55 18.75 5.68
CA GLY A 345 -9.31 18.35 6.36
C GLY A 345 -8.55 19.51 7.01
N LEU A 346 -9.02 20.74 6.84
CA LEU A 346 -8.59 21.92 7.61
C LEU A 346 -9.64 22.35 8.66
N ASN A 347 -10.70 21.56 8.87
CA ASN A 347 -11.86 21.94 9.69
C ASN A 347 -12.43 23.33 9.35
N THR A 348 -12.32 23.74 8.09
CA THR A 348 -12.77 25.05 7.62
C THR A 348 -13.99 24.83 6.74
N TYR A 349 -15.16 25.24 7.22
CA TYR A 349 -16.44 25.06 6.55
C TYR A 349 -17.12 26.41 6.35
N ASN A 350 -18.05 26.51 5.40
CA ASN A 350 -18.80 27.73 5.12
C ASN A 350 -17.89 28.91 4.73
N VAL A 351 -16.90 28.67 3.89
CA VAL A 351 -16.17 29.78 3.26
C VAL A 351 -17.09 30.38 2.21
N VAL A 352 -17.43 31.66 2.35
CA VAL A 352 -18.44 32.32 1.50
C VAL A 352 -17.81 33.32 0.53
N ARG A 353 -18.33 33.37 -0.69
CA ARG A 353 -17.95 34.36 -1.71
C ARG A 353 -18.46 35.74 -1.31
N VAL A 354 -17.60 36.75 -1.43
CA VAL A 354 -17.94 38.16 -1.23
C VAL A 354 -17.86 38.93 -2.55
N LEU A 355 -18.70 39.96 -2.68
CA LEU A 355 -18.92 40.68 -3.94
C LEU A 355 -17.71 41.51 -4.40
N ARG A 356 -16.92 42.03 -3.47
CA ARG A 356 -15.80 42.94 -3.72
C ARG A 356 -14.65 42.62 -2.77
N LYS A 357 -13.43 43.02 -3.16
CA LYS A 357 -12.28 42.95 -2.28
C LYS A 357 -12.57 43.76 -1.00
N PRO A 358 -12.54 43.14 0.19
CA PRO A 358 -12.64 43.85 1.46
C PRO A 358 -11.54 44.90 1.58
N VAL A 359 -11.89 46.05 2.14
CA VAL A 359 -10.97 47.13 2.48
C VAL A 359 -10.91 47.21 4.00
N PHE A 360 -9.70 47.13 4.55
CA PHE A 360 -9.47 47.23 5.98
C PHE A 360 -8.98 48.64 6.29
N TYR A 361 -9.65 49.29 7.23
CA TYR A 361 -9.18 50.55 7.79
C TYR A 361 -8.33 50.21 9.01
N SER A 362 -7.12 50.77 9.05
CA SER A 362 -6.16 50.65 10.15
C SER A 362 -6.57 51.49 11.35
#